data_AF-A0A925QKQ6-F1
#
_entry.id   AF-A0A925QKQ6-F1
#
_cell.length_a   1.000
_cell.length_b   1.000
_cell.length_c   1.000
_cell.angle_alpha   90.00
_cell.angle_beta   90.00
_cell.angle_gamma   90.00
#
_symmetry.space_group_name_H-M   'P 1'
#
loop_
_entity.id
_entity.type
_entity.pdbx_description
1 polymer ?
#
loop_
_entity_poly.entity_id
_entity_poly.type
_entity_poly.pdbx_seq_one_letter_code
_entity_poly.pdbx_strand_id
1 'polypeptide(L)'
;MKKLQKDILPVSQRSQAAYLGVSHSLLSMTSSGRSGRTLGTVASAKLLALIQAHLQPVKPGNGPAFKKLQKDLDINGNKLAKKMLREADYSNMKALRLQNRLDSMKEKYREDTSWLQTIELMMSDLPTGRVSSGDRTWLAYQQAITTERLKRNSITAQAEMLLAIEMEKAKERVYREVREELIEKMG
;
A
#
# COMPACT_ATOMS: atom_id res chain seq x y z
N MET A 1 -14.93 0.27 49.75
CA MET A 1 -13.65 -0.26 49.22
C MET A 1 -13.76 -0.39 47.70
N LYS A 2 -12.89 0.28 46.92
CA LYS A 2 -12.87 0.19 45.44
C LYS A 2 -12.22 -1.15 45.03
N LYS A 3 -12.89 -1.91 44.16
CA LYS A 3 -12.35 -3.15 43.57
C LYS A 3 -11.13 -2.82 42.71
N LEU A 4 -10.01 -3.49 42.94
CA LEU A 4 -8.82 -3.38 42.09
C LEU A 4 -9.06 -4.20 40.81
N GLN A 5 -9.13 -3.55 39.65
CA GLN A 5 -9.27 -4.24 38.37
C GLN A 5 -8.03 -5.12 38.11
N LYS A 6 -8.27 -6.35 37.61
CA LYS A 6 -7.30 -7.46 37.62
C LYS A 6 -6.09 -7.26 36.68
N ASP A 7 -6.16 -6.29 35.77
CA ASP A 7 -5.24 -6.17 34.62
C ASP A 7 -4.76 -4.73 34.36
N ILE A 8 -4.46 -3.94 35.41
CA ILE A 8 -4.07 -2.52 35.24
C ILE A 8 -2.61 -2.37 34.78
N LEU A 9 -1.74 -3.35 35.03
CA LEU A 9 -0.31 -3.25 34.72
C LEU A 9 0.10 -4.34 33.72
N PRO A 10 0.90 -4.02 32.67
CA PRO A 10 1.33 -4.97 31.64
C PRO A 10 2.48 -5.88 32.12
N VAL A 11 2.35 -6.43 33.33
CA VAL A 11 3.36 -7.27 33.99
C VAL A 11 2.66 -8.44 34.66
N SER A 12 3.26 -9.64 34.65
CA SER A 12 2.66 -10.82 35.28
C SER A 12 2.37 -10.60 36.77
N GLN A 13 1.26 -11.13 37.27
CA GLN A 13 0.89 -11.05 38.70
C GLN A 13 1.95 -11.68 39.63
N ARG A 14 2.75 -12.64 39.13
CA ARG A 14 3.83 -13.27 39.88
C ARG A 14 4.99 -12.28 40.09
N SER A 15 5.35 -11.53 39.06
CA SER A 15 6.38 -10.49 39.12
C SER A 15 5.93 -9.30 39.96
N GLN A 16 4.65 -8.92 39.88
CA GLN A 16 4.06 -7.89 40.74
C GLN A 16 4.11 -8.29 42.22
N ALA A 17 3.74 -9.54 42.54
CA ALA A 17 3.79 -10.07 43.90
C ALA A 17 5.22 -10.07 44.46
N ALA A 18 6.20 -10.48 43.65
CA ALA A 18 7.62 -10.45 44.02
C ALA A 18 8.11 -9.03 44.32
N TYR A 19 7.78 -8.05 43.48
CA TYR A 19 8.16 -6.64 43.68
C TYR A 19 7.54 -6.04 44.95
N LEU A 20 6.28 -6.40 45.23
CA LEU A 20 5.54 -5.93 46.41
C LEU A 20 5.94 -6.68 47.69
N GLY A 21 6.77 -7.73 47.60
CA GLY A 21 7.17 -8.56 48.73
C GLY A 21 6.01 -9.37 49.33
N VAL A 22 4.99 -9.69 48.53
CA VAL A 22 3.80 -10.42 48.97
C VAL A 22 3.65 -11.73 48.21
N SER A 23 2.89 -12.68 48.78
CA SER A 23 2.61 -13.93 48.08
C SER A 23 1.66 -13.70 46.90
N HIS A 24 1.86 -14.46 45.81
CA HIS A 24 1.00 -14.40 44.63
C HIS A 24 -0.48 -14.68 44.97
N SER A 25 -0.73 -15.61 45.89
CA SER A 25 -2.07 -15.91 46.40
C SER A 25 -2.71 -14.70 47.10
N LEU A 26 -1.95 -13.99 47.96
CA LEU A 26 -2.45 -12.78 48.63
C LEU A 26 -2.80 -11.66 47.63
N LEU A 27 -1.99 -11.49 46.58
CA LEU A 27 -2.26 -10.50 45.52
C LEU A 27 -3.50 -10.87 44.68
N SER A 28 -3.67 -12.16 44.37
CA SER A 28 -4.86 -12.67 43.65
C SER A 28 -6.15 -12.55 44.47
N MET A 29 -6.07 -12.81 45.78
CA MET A 29 -7.21 -12.69 46.69
C MET A 29 -7.63 -11.22 46.92
N THR A 30 -6.65 -10.31 47.04
CA THR A 30 -6.91 -8.88 47.22
C THR A 30 -7.44 -8.23 45.94
N SER A 31 -6.95 -8.63 44.76
CA SER A 31 -7.43 -8.13 43.46
C SER A 31 -8.81 -8.68 43.08
N SER A 32 -9.10 -9.95 43.39
CA SER A 32 -10.43 -10.54 43.10
C SER A 32 -11.55 -10.04 44.00
N GLY A 33 -11.23 -9.38 45.13
CA GLY A 33 -12.20 -8.82 46.07
C GLY A 33 -13.12 -9.85 46.74
N ARG A 34 -12.86 -11.15 46.54
CA ARG A 34 -13.65 -12.26 47.11
C ARG A 34 -13.28 -12.59 48.56
N SER A 35 -12.14 -12.09 49.04
CA SER A 35 -11.71 -12.25 50.42
C SER A 35 -11.46 -10.89 51.04
N GLY A 36 -11.95 -10.66 52.26
CA GLY A 36 -11.72 -9.43 53.03
C GLY A 36 -10.27 -9.19 53.46
N ARG A 37 -9.30 -9.93 52.89
CA ARG A 37 -7.87 -9.73 53.12
C ARG A 37 -7.40 -8.50 52.36
N THR A 38 -6.71 -7.61 53.05
CA THR A 38 -6.11 -6.41 52.48
C THR A 38 -4.61 -6.55 52.36
N LEU A 39 -4.01 -5.88 51.38
CA LEU A 39 -2.56 -5.70 51.34
C LEU A 39 -2.12 -4.85 52.53
N GLY A 40 -0.91 -5.08 53.04
CA GLY A 40 -0.30 -4.19 54.03
C GLY A 40 -0.11 -2.78 53.46
N THR A 41 -0.14 -1.76 54.32
CA THR A 41 -0.11 -0.33 53.95
C THR A 41 1.02 0.03 52.97
N VAL A 42 2.21 -0.53 53.19
CA VAL A 42 3.39 -0.33 52.32
C VAL A 42 3.19 -0.96 50.94
N ALA A 43 2.67 -2.19 50.87
CA ALA A 43 2.42 -2.88 49.62
C ALA A 43 1.27 -2.24 48.83
N SER A 44 0.22 -1.79 49.51
CA SER A 44 -0.86 -1.03 48.88
C SER A 44 -0.39 0.32 48.34
N ALA A 45 0.47 1.04 49.07
CA ALA A 45 1.02 2.32 48.62
C ALA A 45 1.91 2.15 47.37
N LYS A 46 2.78 1.11 47.36
CA LYS A 46 3.61 0.78 46.19
C LYS A 46 2.77 0.39 44.98
N LEU A 47 1.73 -0.42 45.16
CA LEU A 47 0.83 -0.81 44.07
C LEU A 47 0.08 0.39 43.50
N LEU A 48 -0.43 1.28 44.36
CA LEU A 48 -1.09 2.51 43.93
C LEU A 48 -0.13 3.45 43.19
N ALA A 49 1.12 3.59 43.65
CA ALA A 49 2.14 4.38 42.98
C ALA A 49 2.48 3.82 41.58
N LEU A 50 2.56 2.49 41.44
CA LEU A 50 2.77 1.85 40.14
C LEU A 50 1.58 2.06 39.19
N ILE A 51 0.36 1.90 39.69
CA ILE A 51 -0.86 2.16 38.91
C ILE A 51 -0.90 3.63 38.47
N GLN A 52 -0.59 4.56 39.38
CA GLN A 52 -0.54 5.98 39.08
C GLN A 52 0.56 6.31 38.07
N ALA A 53 1.72 5.68 38.15
CA ALA A 53 2.80 5.86 37.17
C ALA A 53 2.44 5.30 35.78
N HIS A 54 1.67 4.22 35.71
CA HIS A 54 1.19 3.65 34.44
C HIS A 54 0.06 4.48 33.82
N LEU A 55 -0.82 5.05 34.64
CA LEU A 55 -1.96 5.86 34.21
C LEU A 55 -1.62 7.34 33.97
N GLN A 56 -0.45 7.81 34.41
CA GLN A 56 -0.02 9.16 34.09
C GLN A 56 0.27 9.27 32.58
N PRO A 57 -0.16 10.37 31.93
CA PRO A 57 0.25 10.64 30.56
C PRO A 57 1.77 10.69 30.53
N VAL A 58 2.36 9.82 29.71
CA VAL A 58 3.81 9.68 29.57
C VAL A 58 4.36 11.05 29.16
N LYS A 59 4.91 11.80 30.12
CA LYS A 59 5.82 12.90 29.78
C LYS A 59 6.94 12.25 28.96
N PRO A 60 7.35 12.82 27.81
CA PRO A 60 8.36 12.21 26.95
C PRO A 60 9.59 11.89 27.81
N GLY A 61 9.81 10.61 28.05
CA GLY A 61 10.79 10.18 29.02
C GLY A 61 12.18 10.41 28.43
N ASN A 62 13.03 11.24 29.03
CA ASN A 62 14.41 11.42 28.58
C ASN A 62 15.35 10.24 28.93
N GLY A 63 14.78 9.08 29.27
CA GLY A 63 15.54 7.89 29.66
C GLY A 63 16.30 7.26 28.48
N PRO A 64 17.41 6.55 28.73
CA PRO A 64 18.23 5.94 27.68
C PRO A 64 17.46 4.94 26.81
N ALA A 65 16.48 4.22 27.38
CA ALA A 65 15.61 3.31 26.62
C ALA A 65 14.68 4.04 25.65
N PHE A 66 14.14 5.20 26.03
CA PHE A 66 13.27 6.02 25.18
C PHE A 66 14.08 6.70 24.07
N LYS A 67 15.28 7.23 24.37
CA LYS A 67 16.20 7.76 23.35
C LYS A 67 16.59 6.71 22.31
N LYS A 68 16.78 5.45 22.74
CA LYS A 68 17.04 4.32 21.83
C LYS A 68 15.83 4.02 20.95
N LEU A 69 14.63 3.95 21.55
CA LEU A 69 13.38 3.76 20.82
C LEU A 69 13.14 4.86 19.77
N GLN A 70 13.33 6.12 20.15
CA GLN A 70 13.16 7.27 19.26
C GLN A 70 14.15 7.20 18.08
N LYS A 71 15.43 6.93 18.36
CA LYS A 71 16.44 6.73 17.31
C LYS A 71 16.09 5.56 16.37
N ASP A 72 15.56 4.46 16.90
CA ASP A 72 15.14 3.31 16.08
C ASP A 72 13.92 3.66 15.20
N LEU A 73 12.95 4.42 15.74
CA LEU A 73 11.80 4.93 14.99
C LEU A 73 12.23 5.89 13.88
N ASP A 74 13.15 6.82 14.16
CA ASP A 74 13.67 7.77 13.17
C ASP A 74 14.42 7.06 12.04
N ILE A 75 15.24 6.04 12.37
CA ILE A 75 15.96 5.24 11.37
C ILE A 75 14.95 4.47 10.50
N ASN A 76 13.92 3.88 11.11
CA ASN A 76 12.90 3.11 10.38
C ASN A 76 12.02 4.01 9.51
N GLY A 77 11.63 5.19 10.02
CA GLY A 77 10.88 6.20 9.26
C GLY A 77 11.68 6.71 8.06
N ASN A 78 12.96 7.00 8.24
CA ASN A 78 13.85 7.40 7.14
C ASN A 78 14.02 6.29 6.08
N LYS A 79 14.13 5.03 6.50
CA LYS A 79 14.17 3.88 5.57
C LYS A 79 12.87 3.76 4.78
N LEU A 80 11.72 3.93 5.45
CA LEU A 80 10.41 3.88 4.82
C LEU A 80 10.22 5.03 3.82
N ALA A 81 10.59 6.26 4.19
CA ALA A 81 10.53 7.42 3.30
C ALA A 81 11.39 7.24 2.04
N LYS A 82 12.61 6.68 2.19
CA LYS A 82 13.46 6.31 1.04
C LYS A 82 12.85 5.22 0.17
N LYS A 83 12.19 4.23 0.76
CA LYS A 83 11.48 3.18 0.02
C LYS A 83 10.32 3.79 -0.78
N MET A 84 9.50 4.63 -0.17
CA MET A 84 8.38 5.29 -0.85
C MET A 84 8.85 6.13 -2.05
N LEU A 85 9.97 6.85 -1.93
CA LEU A 85 10.54 7.58 -3.07
C LEU A 85 10.90 6.66 -4.24
N ARG A 86 11.55 5.52 -3.96
CA ARG A 86 11.92 4.54 -5.00
C ARG A 86 10.69 3.93 -5.69
N GLU A 87 9.65 3.62 -4.92
CA GLU A 87 8.39 3.10 -5.46
C GLU A 87 7.69 4.16 -6.33
N ALA A 88 7.70 5.43 -5.91
CA ALA A 88 7.18 6.54 -6.70
C ALA A 88 7.91 6.67 -8.05
N ASP A 89 9.24 6.69 -8.03
CA ASP A 89 10.05 6.80 -9.25
C ASP A 89 9.87 5.58 -10.17
N TYR A 90 9.71 4.38 -9.60
CA TYR A 90 9.40 3.17 -10.36
C TYR A 90 8.03 3.26 -11.06
N SER A 91 6.99 3.68 -10.34
CA SER A 91 5.65 3.88 -10.90
C SER A 91 5.65 4.94 -12.00
N ASN A 92 6.38 6.05 -11.82
CA ASN A 92 6.54 7.08 -12.85
C ASN A 92 7.20 6.51 -14.12
N MET A 93 8.34 5.82 -13.98
CA MET A 93 9.01 5.17 -15.12
C MET A 93 8.10 4.17 -15.85
N LYS A 94 7.30 3.42 -15.10
CA LYS A 94 6.35 2.46 -15.67
C LYS A 94 5.22 3.18 -16.42
N ALA A 95 4.68 4.26 -15.88
CA ALA A 95 3.69 5.10 -16.55
C ALA A 95 4.23 5.66 -17.88
N LEU A 96 5.48 6.16 -17.90
CA LEU A 96 6.15 6.63 -19.12
C LEU A 96 6.29 5.53 -20.18
N ARG A 97 6.70 4.32 -19.78
CA ARG A 97 6.79 3.17 -20.72
C ARG A 97 5.42 2.79 -21.28
N LEU A 98 4.38 2.80 -20.45
CA LEU A 98 3.01 2.54 -20.90
C LEU A 98 2.51 3.62 -21.85
N GLN A 99 2.84 4.89 -21.59
CA GLN A 99 2.52 6.01 -22.48
C GLN A 99 3.15 5.83 -23.87
N ASN A 100 4.45 5.53 -23.95
CA ASN A 100 5.12 5.28 -25.23
C ASN A 100 4.49 4.11 -26.00
N ARG A 101 4.05 3.08 -25.28
CA ARG A 101 3.34 1.94 -25.86
C ARG A 101 1.96 2.33 -26.38
N LEU A 102 1.22 3.15 -25.64
CA LEU A 102 -0.09 3.67 -26.06
C LEU A 102 0.04 4.52 -27.33
N ASP A 103 1.06 5.38 -27.40
CA ASP A 103 1.30 6.21 -28.57
C ASP A 103 1.63 5.33 -29.79
N SER A 104 2.42 4.27 -29.60
CA SER A 104 2.67 3.27 -30.65
C SER A 104 1.40 2.52 -31.08
N MET A 105 0.48 2.22 -30.14
CA MET A 105 -0.80 1.58 -30.47
C MET A 105 -1.71 2.51 -31.27
N LYS A 106 -1.77 3.80 -30.90
CA LYS A 106 -2.53 4.82 -31.63
C LYS A 106 -2.03 4.99 -33.05
N GLU A 107 -0.72 5.03 -33.24
CA GLU A 107 -0.14 5.17 -34.58
C GLU A 107 -0.46 3.95 -35.45
N LYS A 108 -0.23 2.74 -34.92
CA LYS A 108 -0.59 1.50 -35.64
C LYS A 108 -2.08 1.41 -35.97
N TYR A 109 -2.95 1.86 -35.07
CA TYR A 109 -4.39 1.90 -35.34
C TYR A 109 -4.72 2.81 -36.53
N ARG A 110 -4.08 4.00 -36.61
CA ARG A 110 -4.26 4.92 -37.73
C ARG A 110 -3.72 4.33 -39.04
N GLU A 111 -2.52 3.77 -39.00
CA GLU A 111 -1.89 3.11 -40.15
C GLU A 111 -2.76 1.96 -40.69
N ASP A 112 -3.20 1.04 -39.81
CA ASP A 112 -4.03 -0.10 -40.20
C ASP A 112 -5.40 0.36 -40.72
N THR A 113 -5.99 1.43 -40.16
CA THR A 113 -7.27 1.99 -40.65
C THR A 113 -7.11 2.57 -42.06
N SER A 114 -6.05 3.35 -42.30
CA SER A 114 -5.72 3.91 -43.62
C SER A 114 -5.45 2.79 -44.64
N TRP A 115 -4.76 1.74 -44.21
CA TRP A 115 -4.49 0.58 -45.05
C TRP A 115 -5.77 -0.19 -45.42
N LEU A 116 -6.71 -0.38 -44.48
CA LEU A 116 -8.01 -0.97 -44.80
C LEU A 116 -8.78 -0.17 -45.85
N GLN A 117 -8.82 1.17 -45.71
CA GLN A 117 -9.46 2.04 -46.70
C GLN A 117 -8.82 1.91 -48.08
N THR A 118 -7.49 1.78 -48.12
CA THR A 118 -6.74 1.57 -49.37
C THR A 118 -7.08 0.22 -50.00
N ILE A 119 -7.14 -0.86 -49.20
CA ILE A 119 -7.55 -2.19 -49.68
C ILE A 119 -8.97 -2.14 -50.24
N GLU A 120 -9.90 -1.50 -49.54
CA GLU A 120 -11.29 -1.38 -49.98
C GLU A 120 -11.41 -0.65 -51.33
N LEU A 121 -10.67 0.44 -51.51
CA LEU A 121 -10.58 1.15 -52.79
C LEU A 121 -9.97 0.28 -53.91
N MET A 122 -8.88 -0.41 -53.62
CA MET A 122 -8.26 -1.33 -54.60
C MET A 122 -9.23 -2.46 -54.99
N MET A 123 -10.00 -2.98 -54.05
CA MET A 123 -11.01 -4.00 -54.34
C MET A 123 -12.18 -3.47 -55.17
N SER A 124 -12.61 -2.21 -54.96
CA SER A 124 -13.69 -1.60 -55.75
C SER A 124 -13.27 -1.34 -57.19
N ASP A 125 -12.00 -1.03 -57.41
CA ASP A 125 -11.47 -0.66 -58.73
C ASP A 125 -11.07 -1.89 -59.57
N LEU A 126 -11.00 -3.08 -58.97
CA LEU A 126 -10.64 -4.30 -59.68
C LEU A 126 -11.74 -4.73 -60.67
N PRO A 127 -11.39 -5.04 -61.93
CA PRO A 127 -12.35 -5.55 -62.92
C PRO A 127 -13.12 -6.76 -62.39
N THR A 128 -14.36 -6.95 -62.79
CA THR A 128 -15.11 -8.17 -62.48
C THR A 128 -14.79 -9.25 -63.53
N GLY A 129 -13.98 -10.25 -63.17
CA GLY A 129 -13.65 -11.36 -64.05
C GLY A 129 -12.63 -12.34 -63.46
N ARG A 130 -12.35 -13.45 -64.17
CA ARG A 130 -11.35 -14.45 -63.71
C ARG A 130 -9.94 -13.87 -63.56
N VAL A 131 -9.61 -12.86 -64.38
CA VAL A 131 -8.29 -12.21 -64.44
C VAL A 131 -7.90 -11.56 -63.11
N SER A 132 -8.87 -11.00 -62.37
CA SER A 132 -8.66 -10.31 -61.08
C SER A 132 -9.00 -11.17 -59.85
N SER A 133 -9.35 -12.45 -60.04
CA SER A 133 -9.77 -13.32 -58.93
C SER A 133 -8.65 -13.60 -57.92
N GLY A 134 -7.40 -13.72 -58.41
CA GLY A 134 -6.20 -13.86 -57.57
C GLY A 134 -5.98 -12.63 -56.69
N ASP A 135 -6.01 -11.44 -57.30
CA ASP A 135 -5.81 -10.17 -56.59
C ASP A 135 -6.90 -9.92 -55.55
N ARG A 136 -8.17 -10.22 -55.88
CA ARG A 136 -9.28 -10.15 -54.90
C ARG A 136 -9.05 -11.07 -53.70
N THR A 137 -8.59 -12.29 -53.93
CA THR A 137 -8.31 -13.25 -52.84
C THR A 137 -7.15 -12.76 -51.97
N TRP A 138 -6.10 -12.22 -52.59
CA TRP A 138 -4.96 -11.67 -51.88
C TRP A 138 -5.34 -10.43 -51.06
N LEU A 139 -6.10 -9.49 -51.63
CA LEU A 139 -6.59 -8.31 -50.92
C LEU A 139 -7.52 -8.67 -49.74
N ALA A 140 -8.41 -9.65 -49.93
CA ALA A 140 -9.25 -10.15 -48.84
C ALA A 140 -8.42 -10.76 -47.69
N TYR A 141 -7.35 -11.48 -48.03
CA TYR A 141 -6.40 -11.99 -47.03
C TYR A 141 -5.68 -10.86 -46.28
N GLN A 142 -5.23 -9.82 -46.99
CA GLN A 142 -4.64 -8.64 -46.36
C GLN A 142 -5.63 -7.90 -45.45
N GLN A 143 -6.90 -7.80 -45.88
CA GLN A 143 -7.98 -7.21 -45.08
C GLN A 143 -8.16 -7.98 -43.76
N ALA A 144 -8.17 -9.31 -43.82
CA ALA A 144 -8.30 -10.17 -42.63
C ALA A 144 -7.13 -9.98 -41.65
N ILE A 145 -5.88 -9.97 -42.13
CA ILE A 145 -4.69 -9.73 -41.30
C ILE A 145 -4.78 -8.36 -40.62
N THR A 146 -5.09 -7.33 -41.40
CA THR A 146 -5.14 -5.93 -40.91
C THR A 146 -6.24 -5.76 -39.87
N THR A 147 -7.38 -6.41 -40.07
CA THR A 147 -8.49 -6.42 -39.10
C THR A 147 -8.07 -7.05 -37.77
N GLU A 148 -7.31 -8.14 -37.79
CA GLU A 148 -6.77 -8.74 -36.54
C GLU A 148 -5.76 -7.83 -35.84
N ARG A 149 -4.93 -7.09 -36.58
CA ARG A 149 -4.04 -6.08 -35.99
C ARG A 149 -4.82 -4.92 -35.37
N LEU A 150 -5.88 -4.45 -36.02
CA LEU A 150 -6.79 -3.42 -35.49
C LEU A 150 -7.48 -3.85 -34.21
N LYS A 151 -7.91 -5.10 -34.09
CA LYS A 151 -8.48 -5.63 -32.82
C LYS A 151 -7.51 -5.51 -31.67
N ARG A 152 -6.23 -5.83 -31.89
CA ARG A 152 -5.17 -5.72 -30.87
C ARG A 152 -4.86 -4.28 -30.48
N ASN A 153 -5.00 -3.35 -31.41
CA ASN A 153 -4.78 -1.91 -31.20
C ASN A 153 -6.09 -1.13 -31.05
N SER A 154 -7.19 -1.80 -30.73
CA SER A 154 -8.53 -1.23 -30.70
C SER A 154 -8.65 -0.07 -29.72
N ILE A 155 -9.64 0.79 -29.92
CA ILE A 155 -9.93 1.91 -29.03
C ILE A 155 -10.15 1.43 -27.58
N THR A 156 -10.76 0.26 -27.39
CA THR A 156 -10.93 -0.36 -26.07
C THR A 156 -9.59 -0.76 -25.46
N ALA A 157 -8.70 -1.42 -26.20
CA ALA A 157 -7.36 -1.76 -25.73
C ALA A 157 -6.52 -0.51 -25.41
N GLN A 158 -6.68 0.57 -26.19
CA GLN A 158 -6.08 1.87 -25.91
C GLN A 158 -6.64 2.50 -24.62
N ALA A 159 -7.94 2.39 -24.37
CA ALA A 159 -8.59 2.89 -23.15
C ALA A 159 -8.13 2.12 -21.90
N GLU A 160 -7.99 0.79 -21.99
CA GLU A 160 -7.43 -0.03 -20.91
C GLU A 160 -5.99 0.40 -20.57
N MET A 161 -5.19 0.70 -21.60
CA MET A 161 -3.81 1.17 -21.39
C MET A 161 -3.77 2.57 -20.78
N LEU A 162 -4.67 3.48 -21.18
CA LEU A 162 -4.85 4.78 -20.55
C LEU A 162 -5.19 4.64 -19.06
N LEU A 163 -6.12 3.75 -18.72
CA LEU A 163 -6.46 3.47 -17.33
C LEU A 163 -5.25 2.97 -16.54
N ALA A 164 -4.47 2.04 -17.11
CA ALA A 164 -3.25 1.54 -16.47
C ALA A 164 -2.20 2.64 -16.24
N ILE A 165 -2.07 3.60 -17.16
CA ILE A 165 -1.19 4.77 -17.00
C ILE A 165 -1.66 5.63 -15.82
N GLU A 166 -2.95 5.97 -15.77
CA GLU A 166 -3.51 6.80 -14.71
C GLU A 166 -3.41 6.11 -13.34
N MET A 167 -3.57 4.79 -13.28
CA MET A 167 -3.34 4.02 -12.05
C MET A 167 -1.89 4.12 -11.57
N GLU A 168 -0.90 4.04 -12.46
CA GLU A 168 0.52 4.16 -12.07
C GLU A 168 0.88 5.60 -11.65
N LYS A 169 0.34 6.62 -12.31
CA LYS A 169 0.49 8.02 -11.88
C LYS A 169 -0.17 8.28 -10.52
N ALA A 170 -1.33 7.67 -10.26
CA ALA A 170 -1.99 7.76 -8.96
C ALA A 170 -1.15 7.12 -7.85
N LYS A 171 -0.56 5.94 -8.10
CA LYS A 171 0.38 5.30 -7.17
C LYS A 171 1.59 6.18 -6.87
N GLU A 172 2.20 6.77 -7.90
CA GLU A 172 3.31 7.70 -7.71
C GLU A 172 2.92 8.83 -6.76
N ARG A 173 1.77 9.47 -7.01
CA ARG A 173 1.28 10.58 -6.18
C ARG A 173 1.12 10.17 -4.73
N VAL A 174 0.43 9.04 -4.48
CA VAL A 174 0.22 8.52 -3.13
C VAL A 174 1.56 8.23 -2.43
N TYR A 175 2.54 7.64 -3.12
CA TYR A 175 3.85 7.38 -2.51
C TYR A 175 4.62 8.67 -2.19
N ARG A 176 4.49 9.72 -3.00
CA ARG A 176 5.08 11.03 -2.70
C ARG A 176 4.41 11.70 -1.51
N GLU A 177 3.08 11.70 -1.46
CA GLU A 177 2.29 12.24 -0.33
C GLU A 177 2.62 11.51 0.99
N VAL A 178 2.63 10.18 0.99
CA VAL A 178 3.00 9.38 2.18
C VAL A 178 4.42 9.68 2.63
N ARG A 179 5.36 9.89 1.70
CA ARG A 179 6.73 10.27 2.03
C ARG A 179 6.78 11.65 2.70
N GLU A 180 6.04 12.62 2.18
CA GLU A 180 5.99 13.98 2.73
C GLU A 180 5.42 13.96 4.15
N GLU A 181 4.32 13.25 4.37
CA GLU A 181 3.76 13.05 5.72
C GLU A 181 4.75 12.38 6.68
N LEU A 182 5.50 11.37 6.21
CA LEU A 182 6.51 10.71 7.02
C LEU A 182 7.65 11.66 7.41
N ILE A 183 8.06 12.55 6.51
CA ILE A 183 9.10 13.54 6.79
C ILE A 183 8.58 14.60 7.78
N GLU A 184 7.35 15.10 7.59
CA GLU A 184 6.72 16.08 8.47
C GLU A 184 6.53 15.53 9.88
N LYS A 185 6.09 14.27 10.03
CA LYS A 185 5.91 13.62 11.35
C LYS A 185 7.22 13.26 12.06
N MET A 186 8.36 13.29 11.35
CA MET A 186 9.69 13.02 11.91
C MET A 186 10.49 14.29 12.24
N GLY A 187 10.11 15.44 11.67
CA GLY A 187 10.74 16.75 11.92
C GLY A 187 10.14 17.46 13.12
#